data_AF-A0A3C1L5X5-F1
#
_entry.id   AF-A0A3C1L5X5-F1
#
_cell.length_a   1.000
_cell.length_b   1.000
_cell.length_c   1.000
_cell.angle_alpha   90.00
_cell.angle_beta   90.00
_cell.angle_gamma   90.00
#
_symmetry.space_group_name_H-M   'P 1'
#
loop_
_entity.id
_entity.type
_entity.pdbx_description
1 polymer ?
#
loop_
_entity_poly.entity_id
_entity_poly.type
_entity_poly.pdbx_seq_one_letter_code
_entity_poly.pdbx_strand_id
1 'polypeptide(L)'
;ALREELLAKGFGLTATSDTEVLTLMLAAAGGKTWEDRIERTLPAWKGAYSLVLVVNDRVIAVRDPWGFRPMSVGRLPHGGYAVASETCALNTLGCIEIDEVQPGEIVTLQGAELTRRQALTPSATPARCTFEFVYF
;
A
#
# COMPACT_ATOMS: atom_id res chain seq x y z
N ALA A 1 -1.93 10.94 -18.25
CA ALA A 1 -1.03 11.72 -17.38
C ALA A 1 0.21 10.91 -16.96
N LEU A 2 0.20 10.15 -15.86
CA LEU A 2 1.43 9.51 -15.32
C LEU A 2 2.11 8.55 -16.31
N ARG A 3 1.32 7.73 -17.02
CA ARG A 3 1.84 6.84 -18.06
C ARG A 3 2.54 7.59 -19.20
N GLU A 4 1.97 8.70 -19.65
CA GLU A 4 2.54 9.53 -20.72
C GLU A 4 3.82 10.21 -20.27
N GLU A 5 3.88 10.65 -19.00
CA GLU A 5 5.10 11.21 -18.41
C GLU A 5 6.25 10.19 -18.38
N LEU A 6 5.97 8.93 -18.01
CA LEU A 6 6.96 7.86 -18.05
C LEU A 6 7.42 7.55 -19.49
N LEU A 7 6.50 7.47 -20.45
CA LEU A 7 6.87 7.27 -21.86
C LEU A 7 7.73 8.42 -22.39
N ALA A 8 7.40 9.66 -22.06
CA ALA A 8 8.18 10.84 -22.45
C ALA A 8 9.59 10.84 -21.83
N LYS A 9 9.76 10.23 -20.66
CA LYS A 9 11.06 9.98 -20.00
C LYS A 9 11.82 8.78 -20.58
N GLY A 10 11.25 8.09 -21.57
CA GLY A 10 11.88 6.95 -22.25
C GLY A 10 11.68 5.59 -21.57
N PHE A 11 10.80 5.49 -20.59
CA PHE A 11 10.45 4.18 -20.01
C PHE A 11 9.61 3.36 -20.99
N GLY A 12 10.01 2.11 -21.23
CA GLY A 12 9.17 1.14 -21.94
C GLY A 12 8.14 0.54 -21.00
N LEU A 13 6.85 0.67 -21.32
CA LEU A 13 5.76 -0.03 -20.62
C LEU A 13 5.27 -1.20 -21.47
N THR A 14 5.06 -2.34 -20.83
CA THR A 14 4.63 -3.59 -21.47
C THR A 14 3.19 -3.94 -21.17
N ALA A 15 2.64 -3.41 -20.08
CA ALA A 15 1.28 -3.62 -19.63
C ALA A 15 0.47 -2.30 -19.64
N THR A 16 -0.81 -2.44 -19.32
CA THR A 16 -1.74 -1.33 -19.12
C THR A 16 -2.19 -1.21 -17.67
N SER A 17 -1.58 -1.96 -16.75
CA SER A 17 -1.93 -1.95 -15.34
C SER A 17 -1.37 -0.71 -14.65
N ASP A 18 -2.15 -0.15 -13.72
CA ASP A 18 -1.67 0.93 -12.87
C ASP A 18 -0.43 0.49 -12.09
N THR A 19 -0.38 -0.78 -11.65
CA THR A 19 0.77 -1.36 -10.96
C THR A 19 2.08 -1.17 -11.72
N GLU A 20 2.12 -1.38 -13.04
CA GLU A 20 3.36 -1.19 -13.80
C GLU A 20 3.80 0.29 -13.79
N VAL A 21 2.85 1.22 -13.94
CA VAL A 21 3.11 2.66 -13.85
C VAL A 21 3.68 3.01 -12.46
N LEU A 22 3.04 2.55 -11.38
CA LEU A 22 3.49 2.82 -10.01
C LEU A 22 4.88 2.21 -9.74
N THR A 23 5.12 0.99 -10.20
CA THR A 23 6.42 0.31 -10.06
C THR A 23 7.54 1.07 -10.77
N LEU A 24 7.31 1.53 -12.01
CA LEU A 24 8.31 2.30 -12.76
C LEU A 24 8.57 3.67 -12.12
N MET A 25 7.53 4.35 -11.62
CA MET A 25 7.72 5.58 -10.85
C MET A 25 8.56 5.34 -9.59
N LEU A 26 8.32 4.24 -8.89
CA LEU A 26 9.06 3.88 -7.68
C LEU A 26 10.51 3.49 -7.97
N ALA A 27 10.76 2.80 -9.09
CA ALA A 27 12.11 2.48 -9.56
C ALA A 27 12.91 3.75 -9.90
N ALA A 28 12.24 4.76 -10.46
CA ALA A 28 12.84 6.07 -10.76
C ALA A 28 12.98 6.98 -9.54
N ALA A 29 12.28 6.68 -8.43
CA ALA A 29 12.29 7.51 -7.24
C ALA A 29 13.60 7.36 -6.45
N GLY A 30 14.20 8.49 -6.08
CA GLY A 30 15.33 8.53 -5.15
C GLY A 30 14.86 8.48 -3.70
N GLY A 31 15.71 8.01 -2.79
CA GLY A 31 15.42 7.90 -1.35
C GLY A 31 16.43 6.97 -0.68
N LYS A 32 16.64 7.13 0.64
CA LYS A 32 17.60 6.28 1.37
C LYS A 32 17.00 4.91 1.67
N THR A 33 15.71 4.86 2.01
CA THR A 33 14.96 3.62 2.23
C THR A 33 13.84 3.45 1.20
N TRP A 34 13.23 2.26 1.17
CA TRP A 34 12.06 2.01 0.32
C TRP A 34 10.85 2.82 0.76
N GLU A 35 10.66 2.99 2.07
CA GLU A 35 9.62 3.83 2.63
C GLU A 35 9.78 5.29 2.18
N ASP A 36 11.02 5.82 2.16
CA ASP A 36 11.27 7.18 1.65
C ASP A 36 10.91 7.32 0.16
N ARG A 37 11.23 6.30 -0.65
CA ARG A 37 10.91 6.29 -2.08
C ARG A 37 9.40 6.28 -2.30
N ILE A 38 8.69 5.42 -1.57
CA ILE A 38 7.23 5.33 -1.60
C ILE A 38 6.62 6.67 -1.18
N GLU A 39 7.03 7.20 -0.03
CA GLU A 39 6.54 8.47 0.49
C GLU A 39 6.70 9.62 -0.50
N ARG A 40 7.80 9.66 -1.26
CA ARG A 40 8.03 10.65 -2.32
C ARG A 40 7.13 10.49 -3.54
N THR A 41 6.70 9.28 -3.88
CA THR A 41 5.83 9.02 -5.03
C THR A 41 4.35 9.17 -4.71
N LEU A 42 3.95 8.90 -3.46
CA LEU A 42 2.55 8.92 -3.01
C LEU A 42 1.79 10.21 -3.39
N PRO A 43 2.36 11.44 -3.29
CA PRO A 43 1.65 12.66 -3.69
C PRO A 43 1.19 12.68 -5.15
N ALA A 44 1.90 11.99 -6.06
CA ALA A 44 1.57 11.93 -7.47
C ALA A 44 0.48 10.88 -7.78
N TRP A 45 0.32 9.87 -6.92
CA TRP A 45 -0.65 8.80 -7.11
C TRP A 45 -2.04 9.26 -6.68
N LYS A 46 -2.84 9.72 -7.65
CA LYS A 46 -4.21 10.19 -7.41
C LYS A 46 -5.20 9.09 -7.75
N GLY A 47 -5.99 8.68 -6.75
CA GLY A 47 -7.00 7.65 -6.88
C GLY A 47 -7.11 6.79 -5.62
N ALA A 48 -7.81 5.66 -5.76
CA ALA A 48 -7.95 4.65 -4.73
C ALA A 48 -6.85 3.59 -4.88
N TYR A 49 -6.16 3.26 -3.80
CA TYR A 49 -5.17 2.18 -3.82
C TYR A 49 -4.96 1.57 -2.44
N SER A 50 -4.73 0.27 -2.46
CA SER A 50 -4.26 -0.53 -1.34
C SER A 50 -3.19 -1.45 -1.91
N LEU A 51 -1.93 -1.11 -1.64
CA LEU A 51 -0.77 -1.70 -2.29
C LEU A 51 0.02 -2.55 -1.29
N VAL A 52 0.51 -3.68 -1.75
CA VAL A 52 1.51 -4.49 -1.03
C VAL A 52 2.72 -4.64 -1.93
N LEU A 53 3.89 -4.25 -1.42
CA LEU A 53 5.16 -4.39 -2.08
C LEU A 53 5.99 -5.40 -1.32
N VAL A 54 6.64 -6.32 -2.03
CA VAL A 54 7.62 -7.23 -1.45
C VAL A 54 8.99 -6.81 -1.96
N VAL A 55 9.88 -6.45 -1.05
CA VAL A 55 11.22 -5.98 -1.42
C VAL A 55 12.25 -6.46 -0.41
N ASN A 56 13.25 -7.18 -0.91
CA ASN A 56 14.26 -7.86 -0.09
C ASN A 56 13.58 -8.75 0.98
N ASP A 57 13.77 -8.42 2.25
CA ASP A 57 13.24 -9.10 3.43
C ASP A 57 12.01 -8.40 4.05
N ARG A 58 11.37 -7.50 3.30
CA ARG A 58 10.26 -6.66 3.78
C ARG A 58 8.99 -6.88 2.96
N VAL A 59 7.87 -6.82 3.66
CA VAL A 59 6.55 -6.61 3.08
C VAL A 59 6.08 -5.22 3.49
N ILE A 60 5.76 -4.37 2.51
CA ILE A 60 5.36 -2.97 2.74
C ILE A 60 3.94 -2.79 2.24
N ALA A 61 3.04 -2.44 3.14
CA ALA A 61 1.64 -2.15 2.88
C ALA A 61 1.40 -0.63 2.83
N VAL A 62 0.65 -0.15 1.86
CA VAL A 62 0.40 1.28 1.65
C VAL A 62 -1.06 1.53 1.29
N ARG A 63 -1.70 2.49 1.96
CA ARG A 63 -3.10 2.84 1.72
C ARG A 63 -3.26 4.29 1.28
N ASP A 64 -4.18 4.55 0.36
CA ASP A 64 -4.51 5.90 -0.10
C ASP A 64 -5.03 6.80 1.03
N PRO A 65 -4.89 8.14 0.92
CA PRO A 65 -5.26 9.06 2.00
C PRO A 65 -6.77 9.19 2.23
N TRP A 66 -7.63 8.65 1.35
CA TRP A 66 -9.07 8.62 1.54
C TRP A 66 -9.55 7.33 2.23
N GLY A 67 -8.67 6.31 2.32
CA GLY A 67 -9.00 4.99 2.83
C GLY A 67 -10.03 4.27 1.97
N PHE A 68 -9.99 4.46 0.65
CA PHE A 68 -11.07 4.04 -0.24
C PHE A 68 -11.27 2.53 -0.24
N ARG A 69 -10.18 1.78 -0.45
CA ARG A 69 -10.18 0.31 -0.36
C ARG A 69 -9.79 -0.16 1.05
N PRO A 70 -10.33 -1.29 1.55
CA PRO A 70 -9.96 -1.83 2.85
C PRO A 70 -8.57 -2.48 2.80
N MET A 71 -7.87 -2.39 3.92
CA MET A 71 -6.60 -3.07 4.15
C MET A 71 -6.39 -3.21 5.66
N SER A 72 -6.06 -4.42 6.09
CA SER A 72 -5.82 -4.77 7.49
C SER A 72 -4.51 -5.52 7.63
N VAL A 73 -3.88 -5.38 8.80
CA VAL A 73 -2.68 -6.12 9.19
C VAL A 73 -2.98 -6.90 10.48
N GLY A 74 -2.35 -8.06 10.65
CA GLY A 74 -2.51 -8.90 11.84
C GLY A 74 -1.24 -9.68 12.15
N ARG A 75 -1.05 -10.03 13.42
CA ARG A 75 0.10 -10.80 13.91
C ARG A 75 -0.16 -12.30 13.77
N LEU A 76 0.78 -13.02 13.15
CA LEU A 76 0.70 -14.46 12.96
C LEU A 76 0.96 -15.23 14.28
N PRO A 77 0.35 -16.41 14.50
CA PRO A 77 0.52 -17.20 15.71
C PRO A 77 1.97 -17.56 16.05
N HIS A 78 2.78 -17.78 15.02
CA HIS A 78 4.17 -18.23 15.14
C HIS A 78 5.20 -17.10 14.98
N GLY A 79 4.75 -15.85 15.05
CA GLY A 79 5.57 -14.66 14.87
C GLY A 79 5.48 -14.07 13.46
N GLY A 80 5.79 -12.78 13.37
CA GLY A 80 5.61 -11.98 12.17
C GLY A 80 4.18 -11.55 11.93
N TYR A 81 3.93 -10.98 10.75
CA TYR A 81 2.69 -10.30 10.43
C TYR A 81 2.22 -10.67 9.02
N ALA A 82 0.92 -10.54 8.80
CA ALA A 82 0.28 -10.68 7.49
C ALA A 82 -0.59 -9.44 7.23
N VAL A 83 -0.67 -9.04 5.95
CA VAL A 83 -1.55 -7.98 5.48
C VAL A 83 -2.54 -8.56 4.48
N ALA A 84 -3.79 -8.12 4.53
CA ALA A 84 -4.84 -8.54 3.60
C ALA A 84 -5.83 -7.42 3.35
N SER A 85 -6.57 -7.50 2.24
CA SER A 85 -7.67 -6.58 1.94
C SER A 85 -8.81 -6.71 2.95
N GLU A 86 -9.02 -7.92 3.49
CA GLU A 86 -10.10 -8.24 4.43
C GLU A 86 -9.60 -9.04 5.63
N THR A 87 -10.25 -8.83 6.78
CA THR A 87 -9.90 -9.52 8.03
C THR A 87 -10.23 -11.01 7.99
N CYS A 88 -11.15 -11.45 7.11
CA CYS A 88 -11.50 -12.87 6.96
C CYS A 88 -10.28 -13.73 6.57
N ALA A 89 -9.40 -13.22 5.71
CA ALA A 89 -8.16 -13.88 5.32
C ALA A 89 -7.18 -13.97 6.51
N LEU A 90 -7.06 -12.89 7.30
CA LEU A 90 -6.21 -12.87 8.49
C LEU A 90 -6.72 -13.82 9.57
N ASN A 91 -8.04 -13.85 9.80
CA ASN A 91 -8.69 -14.77 10.73
C ASN A 91 -8.47 -16.23 10.31
N THR A 92 -8.52 -16.52 9.00
CA THR A 92 -8.25 -17.86 8.46
C THR A 92 -6.81 -18.32 8.75
N LEU A 93 -5.85 -17.38 8.73
CA LEU A 93 -4.47 -17.63 9.13
C LEU A 93 -4.26 -17.69 10.65
N GLY A 94 -5.32 -17.51 11.44
CA GLY A 94 -5.26 -17.46 12.90
C GLY A 94 -4.60 -16.20 13.44
N CYS A 95 -4.56 -15.11 12.66
CA CYS A 95 -3.94 -13.86 13.11
C CYS A 95 -4.67 -13.29 14.33
N ILE A 96 -3.91 -12.65 15.20
CA ILE A 96 -4.38 -11.88 16.35
C ILE A 96 -3.93 -10.42 16.21
N GLU A 97 -4.44 -9.54 17.07
CA GLU A 97 -4.10 -8.10 17.02
C GLU A 97 -4.36 -7.49 15.63
N ILE A 98 -5.50 -7.85 15.04
CA ILE A 98 -5.89 -7.38 13.70
C ILE A 98 -6.43 -5.95 13.80
N ASP A 99 -5.88 -5.05 13.00
CA ASP A 99 -6.36 -3.68 12.85
C ASP A 99 -6.26 -3.18 11.40
N GLU A 100 -6.81 -2.00 11.13
CA GLU A 100 -6.72 -1.37 9.81
C GLU A 100 -5.38 -0.64 9.61
N VAL A 101 -4.85 -0.76 8.39
CA VAL A 101 -3.86 0.19 7.88
C VAL A 101 -4.56 1.54 7.69
N GLN A 102 -4.04 2.60 8.30
CA GLN A 102 -4.68 3.91 8.31
C GLN A 102 -4.59 4.60 6.94
N PRO A 103 -5.52 5.50 6.58
CA PRO A 103 -5.43 6.27 5.34
C PRO A 103 -4.11 7.03 5.24
N GLY A 104 -3.39 6.90 4.12
CA GLY A 104 -2.10 7.54 3.90
C GLY A 104 -0.93 6.94 4.68
N GLU A 105 -1.13 5.79 5.33
CA GLU A 105 -0.12 5.09 6.11
C GLU A 105 0.72 4.15 5.24
N ILE A 106 2.00 4.03 5.60
CA ILE A 106 2.91 2.97 5.19
C ILE A 106 3.14 2.06 6.40
N VAL A 107 2.91 0.76 6.25
CA VAL A 107 3.19 -0.26 7.26
C VAL A 107 4.23 -1.23 6.71
N THR A 108 5.39 -1.30 7.36
CA THR A 108 6.48 -2.21 6.97
C THR A 108 6.56 -3.37 7.95
N LEU A 109 6.48 -4.58 7.42
CA LEU A 109 6.62 -5.85 8.11
C LEU A 109 8.01 -6.41 7.79
N GLN A 110 8.81 -6.71 8.81
CA GLN A 110 10.16 -7.28 8.67
C GLN A 110 10.40 -8.31 9.78
N GLY A 111 10.37 -9.60 9.43
CA GLY A 111 10.45 -10.68 10.40
C GLY A 111 9.34 -10.57 11.46
N ALA A 112 9.72 -10.40 12.72
CA ALA A 112 8.79 -10.23 13.85
C ALA A 112 8.47 -8.76 14.18
N GLU A 113 8.98 -7.81 13.40
CA GLU A 113 8.75 -6.38 13.63
C GLU A 113 7.72 -5.80 12.66
N LEU A 114 6.93 -4.86 13.17
CA LEU A 114 6.00 -4.04 12.41
C LEU A 114 6.26 -2.58 12.73
N THR A 115 6.46 -1.78 11.69
CA THR A 115 6.67 -0.33 11.80
C THR A 115 5.61 0.40 11.00
N ARG A 116 5.14 1.53 11.53
CA ARG A 116 4.12 2.38 10.93
C ARG A 116 4.68 3.77 10.67
N ARG A 117 4.36 4.34 9.51
CA ARG A 117 4.73 5.70 9.12
C ARG A 117 3.55 6.39 8.47
N GLN A 118 3.14 7.53 9.00
CA GLN A 118 2.16 8.39 8.33
C GLN A 118 2.87 9.15 7.19
N ALA A 119 2.65 8.72 5.94
CA ALA A 119 3.36 9.25 4.77
C ALA A 119 2.56 10.34 4.02
N LEU A 120 1.23 10.28 4.09
CA LEU A 120 0.34 11.33 3.61
C LEU A 120 -0.62 11.75 4.71
N THR A 121 -0.96 13.03 4.79
CA THR A 121 -2.06 13.47 5.67
C THR A 121 -3.37 12.82 5.22
N PRO A 122 -4.12 12.17 6.12
CA PRO A 122 -5.45 11.66 5.82
C PRO A 122 -6.35 12.77 5.26
N SER A 123 -7.19 12.43 4.28
CA SER A 123 -8.16 13.37 3.73
C SER A 123 -9.17 13.79 4.79
N ALA A 124 -9.51 15.07 4.83
CA ALA A 124 -10.55 15.59 5.73
C ALA A 124 -11.94 15.00 5.44
N THR A 125 -12.14 14.52 4.21
CA THR A 125 -13.34 13.80 3.78
C THR A 125 -12.96 12.38 3.39
N PRO A 126 -13.04 11.41 4.30
CA PRO A 126 -12.84 9.99 4.00
C PRO A 126 -13.82 9.52 2.92
N ALA A 127 -13.40 8.59 2.07
CA ALA A 127 -14.21 8.10 0.95
C ALA A 127 -14.18 6.56 0.87
N ARG A 128 -14.48 5.88 1.99
CA ARG A 128 -14.58 4.41 2.00
C ARG A 128 -15.60 3.94 0.95
N CYS A 129 -15.26 2.91 0.20
CA CYS A 129 -16.15 2.37 -0.84
C CYS A 129 -17.40 1.72 -0.20
N THR A 130 -18.58 2.31 -0.42
CA THR A 130 -19.84 1.75 0.11
C THR A 130 -20.17 0.36 -0.46
N PHE A 131 -19.69 0.04 -1.67
CA PHE A 131 -19.92 -1.28 -2.29
C PHE A 131 -19.27 -2.43 -1.52
N GLU A 132 -18.20 -2.18 -0.77
CA GLU A 132 -17.55 -3.18 0.13
C GLU A 132 -18.45 -3.54 1.33
N PHE A 133 -19.47 -2.75 1.64
CA PHE A 133 -20.43 -3.08 2.71
C PHE A 133 -21.71 -3.69 2.17
N VAL A 134 -22.04 -3.37 0.93
CA VAL A 134 -23.32 -3.76 0.31
C VAL A 134 -23.20 -5.08 -0.43
N TYR A 135 -22.03 -5.39 -1.02
CA TYR A 135 -21.92 -6.48 -1.98
C TYR A 135 -20.57 -7.19 -2.03
N PHE A 136 -19.47 -6.43 -2.09
CA PHE A 136 -18.12 -6.99 -2.15
C PHE A 136 -17.71 -7.49 -0.76
#